data_AF-A0A1P8LWM3-F1
#
_entry.id   AF-A0A1P8LWM3-F1
#
_cell.length_a   1.000
_cell.length_b   1.000
_cell.length_c   1.000
_cell.angle_alpha   90.00
_cell.angle_beta   90.00
_cell.angle_gamma   90.00
#
_symmetry.space_group_name_H-M   'P 1'
#
loop_
_entity.id
_entity.type
_entity.pdbx_description
1 polymer ?
#
loop_
_entity_poly.entity_id
_entity_poly.type
_entity_poly.pdbx_seq_one_letter_code
_entity_poly.pdbx_strand_id
1 'polypeptide(L)'
;MDWEAAFEGPLSRYLESDGRPDSVRVPWPAIEDADRDLADLVLEDPDNGLKGARSALSSLGYINTPVRVYELPERRTYRVGKYGSSALGELIGVTGEVVDVGMVKPCAREAAFECQLCGTLTRVPQSGGDLLEPGQCQGCEQSSAFRFHLGQSEVVDFQRIELQRTDSSMDDPPVEVVFLWEDLCETVSAGDVVTIVGTYDILPDQDEAVLETYLDAVSINKSEQPATVDEVADWKVRKWTFDAVDRLSTAGSSYDTATREVIDTVSDEHGVAEGEIQAALDDLEGGSLISEHRDGRVHITTSSTPTFEPDC
;
A
#
# COMPACT_ATOMS: atom_id res chain seq x y z
N MET A 1 -6.86 -18.72 11.20
CA MET A 1 -6.20 -18.66 9.88
C MET A 1 -6.59 -19.85 9.00
N ASP A 2 -7.83 -19.88 8.53
CA ASP A 2 -8.33 -20.90 7.58
C ASP A 2 -9.11 -20.22 6.45
N TRP A 3 -8.44 -20.00 5.32
CA TRP A 3 -9.04 -19.36 4.15
C TRP A 3 -10.16 -20.22 3.54
N GLU A 4 -10.05 -21.55 3.59
CA GLU A 4 -11.07 -22.44 3.04
C GLU A 4 -12.38 -22.27 3.83
N ALA A 5 -12.29 -22.29 5.17
CA ALA A 5 -13.45 -22.04 6.03
C ALA A 5 -14.06 -20.64 5.83
N ALA A 6 -13.22 -19.62 5.60
CA ALA A 6 -13.69 -18.26 5.32
C ALA A 6 -14.48 -18.18 4.00
N PHE A 7 -13.96 -18.79 2.92
CA PHE A 7 -14.59 -18.83 1.60
C PHE A 7 -15.84 -19.71 1.53
N GLU A 8 -15.88 -20.84 2.25
CA GLU A 8 -17.07 -21.69 2.35
C GLU A 8 -18.17 -21.06 3.24
N GLY A 9 -17.78 -20.17 4.15
CA GLY A 9 -18.68 -19.52 5.10
C GLY A 9 -18.95 -18.04 4.79
N PRO A 10 -18.45 -17.10 5.62
CA PRO A 10 -18.80 -15.68 5.55
C PRO A 10 -18.42 -14.98 4.24
N LEU A 11 -17.40 -15.46 3.53
CA LEU A 11 -16.94 -14.87 2.26
C LEU A 11 -17.57 -15.53 1.02
N SER A 12 -18.41 -16.56 1.17
CA SER A 12 -19.04 -17.29 0.05
C SER A 12 -19.77 -16.38 -0.94
N ARG A 13 -20.42 -15.33 -0.44
CA ARG A 13 -21.12 -14.32 -1.27
C ARG A 13 -20.23 -13.62 -2.30
N TYR A 14 -18.91 -13.58 -2.09
CA TYR A 14 -17.95 -12.97 -3.03
C TYR A 14 -17.53 -13.93 -4.14
N LEU A 15 -17.87 -15.22 -4.01
CA LEU A 15 -17.67 -16.24 -5.03
C LEU A 15 -18.87 -16.35 -5.99
N GLU A 16 -20.02 -15.82 -5.56
CA GLU A 16 -21.30 -15.84 -6.27
C GLU A 16 -21.34 -14.76 -7.37
N SER A 17 -20.59 -15.00 -8.44
CA SER A 17 -20.83 -14.32 -9.73
C SER A 17 -21.44 -15.33 -10.71
N ASP A 18 -22.30 -14.86 -11.63
CA ASP A 18 -22.86 -15.68 -12.72
C ASP A 18 -21.73 -16.05 -13.72
N GLY A 19 -20.86 -16.98 -13.35
CA GLY A 19 -19.66 -17.37 -14.09
C GLY A 19 -18.49 -17.72 -13.17
N ARG A 20 -17.36 -18.18 -13.75
CA ARG A 20 -16.08 -18.16 -13.04
C ARG A 20 -15.52 -16.76 -13.20
N PRO A 21 -15.40 -15.96 -12.12
CA PRO A 21 -14.93 -14.59 -12.25
C PRO A 21 -13.44 -14.60 -12.61
N ASP A 22 -13.02 -13.61 -13.41
CA ASP A 22 -11.59 -13.42 -13.75
C ASP A 22 -10.77 -13.10 -12.49
N SER A 23 -11.40 -12.54 -11.45
CA SER A 23 -10.83 -12.34 -10.11
C SER A 23 -11.89 -12.34 -9.01
N VAL A 24 -11.51 -12.69 -7.78
CA VAL A 24 -12.39 -12.62 -6.59
C VAL A 24 -12.05 -11.36 -5.80
N ARG A 25 -12.98 -10.40 -5.75
CA ARG A 25 -12.82 -9.15 -4.99
C ARG A 25 -13.47 -9.26 -3.62
N VAL A 26 -12.72 -8.98 -2.55
CA VAL A 26 -13.19 -9.04 -1.16
C VAL A 26 -12.80 -7.76 -0.42
N PRO A 27 -13.73 -7.03 0.20
CA PRO A 27 -13.40 -5.90 1.06
C PRO A 27 -12.75 -6.42 2.34
N TRP A 28 -11.69 -5.74 2.79
CA TRP A 28 -10.93 -6.12 3.98
C TRP A 28 -11.81 -6.23 5.24
N PRO A 29 -12.81 -5.36 5.50
CA PRO A 29 -13.72 -5.52 6.64
C PRO A 29 -14.46 -6.86 6.66
N ALA A 30 -14.76 -7.45 5.49
CA ALA A 30 -15.38 -8.77 5.44
C ALA A 30 -14.40 -9.89 5.82
N ILE A 31 -13.10 -9.74 5.53
CA ILE A 31 -12.06 -10.66 5.98
C ILE A 31 -11.92 -10.53 7.49
N GLU A 32 -11.91 -9.30 8.03
CA GLU A 32 -11.82 -9.05 9.47
C GLU A 32 -13.01 -9.64 10.25
N ASP A 33 -14.23 -9.47 9.73
CA ASP A 33 -15.44 -10.06 10.30
C ASP A 33 -15.41 -11.60 10.28
N ALA A 34 -14.77 -12.19 9.26
CA ALA A 34 -14.66 -13.63 9.09
C ALA A 34 -13.60 -14.25 10.03
N ASP A 35 -12.38 -13.71 10.01
CA ASP A 35 -11.24 -14.17 10.80
C ASP A 35 -10.23 -13.02 10.93
N ARG A 36 -10.12 -12.42 12.12
CA ARG A 36 -9.20 -11.31 12.39
C ARG A 36 -7.74 -11.67 12.17
N ASP A 37 -7.35 -12.90 12.48
CA ASP A 37 -5.97 -13.33 12.30
C ASP A 37 -5.61 -13.39 10.79
N LEU A 38 -6.58 -13.73 9.92
CA LEU A 38 -6.40 -13.63 8.48
C LEU A 38 -6.32 -12.18 8.00
N ALA A 39 -7.18 -11.31 8.54
CA ALA A 39 -7.16 -9.88 8.21
C ALA A 39 -5.84 -9.21 8.58
N ASP A 40 -5.29 -9.51 9.76
CA ASP A 40 -3.99 -9.02 10.19
C ASP A 40 -2.85 -9.61 9.33
N LEU A 41 -2.89 -10.92 9.06
CA LEU A 41 -1.92 -11.57 8.17
C LEU A 41 -1.88 -10.93 6.78
N VAL A 42 -3.03 -10.60 6.20
CA VAL A 42 -3.10 -9.93 4.87
C VAL A 42 -2.45 -8.54 4.89
N LEU A 43 -2.51 -7.83 6.02
CA LEU A 43 -1.89 -6.51 6.15
C LEU A 43 -0.38 -6.60 6.37
N GLU A 44 0.07 -7.52 7.22
CA GLU A 44 1.46 -7.62 7.68
C GLU A 44 2.34 -8.49 6.77
N ASP A 45 1.76 -9.52 6.15
CA ASP A 45 2.41 -10.45 5.23
C ASP A 45 1.46 -10.78 4.06
N PRO A 46 1.19 -9.78 3.18
CA PRO A 46 0.28 -9.95 2.06
C PRO A 46 0.68 -11.11 1.15
N ASP A 47 1.98 -11.36 1.04
CA ASP A 47 2.53 -12.42 0.22
C ASP A 47 2.03 -13.79 0.66
N ASN A 48 2.14 -14.12 1.95
CA ASN A 48 1.63 -15.39 2.48
C ASN A 48 0.09 -15.37 2.62
N GLY A 49 -0.49 -14.24 3.04
CA GLY A 49 -1.93 -14.07 3.17
C GLY A 49 -2.68 -14.34 1.86
N LEU A 50 -2.26 -13.69 0.78
CA LEU A 50 -2.89 -13.81 -0.55
C LEU A 50 -2.54 -15.14 -1.24
N LYS A 51 -1.32 -15.69 -1.06
CA LYS A 51 -0.99 -17.05 -1.52
C LYS A 51 -1.88 -18.10 -0.86
N GLY A 52 -2.15 -17.95 0.45
CA GLY A 52 -3.07 -18.80 1.18
C GLY A 52 -4.50 -18.72 0.62
N ALA A 53 -4.98 -17.49 0.37
CA ALA A 53 -6.30 -17.25 -0.21
C ALA A 53 -6.45 -17.88 -1.62
N ARG A 54 -5.46 -17.67 -2.50
CA ARG A 54 -5.41 -18.29 -3.85
C ARG A 54 -5.38 -19.81 -3.78
N SER A 55 -4.65 -20.38 -2.82
CA SER A 55 -4.59 -21.83 -2.62
C SER A 55 -5.96 -22.40 -2.21
N ALA A 56 -6.64 -21.74 -1.28
CA ALA A 56 -7.99 -22.12 -0.86
C ALA A 56 -9.00 -22.02 -2.01
N LEU A 57 -8.97 -20.94 -2.81
CA LEU A 57 -9.79 -20.81 -4.01
C LEU A 57 -9.55 -21.94 -5.02
N SER A 58 -8.29 -22.33 -5.21
CA SER A 58 -7.91 -23.45 -6.08
C SER A 58 -8.53 -24.77 -5.60
N SER A 59 -8.50 -25.05 -4.28
CA SER A 59 -9.19 -26.21 -3.68
C SER A 59 -10.70 -26.22 -3.96
N LEU A 60 -11.33 -25.05 -4.00
CA LEU A 60 -12.75 -24.87 -4.31
C LEU A 60 -13.06 -24.87 -5.82
N GLY A 61 -12.04 -25.02 -6.68
CA GLY A 61 -12.18 -25.14 -8.13
C GLY A 61 -12.01 -23.84 -8.92
N TYR A 62 -11.63 -22.75 -8.25
CA TYR A 62 -11.27 -21.45 -8.84
C TYR A 62 -9.77 -21.44 -9.14
N ILE A 63 -9.39 -22.02 -10.28
CA ILE A 63 -7.98 -22.20 -10.69
C ILE A 63 -7.43 -20.89 -11.25
N ASN A 64 -6.23 -20.50 -10.77
CA ASN A 64 -5.52 -19.28 -11.18
C ASN A 64 -6.34 -17.99 -11.02
N THR A 65 -7.33 -17.99 -10.13
CA THR A 65 -8.16 -16.82 -9.86
C THR A 65 -7.45 -15.89 -8.87
N PRO A 66 -7.14 -14.65 -9.23
CA PRO A 66 -6.54 -13.69 -8.32
C PRO A 66 -7.51 -13.30 -7.22
N VAL A 67 -6.97 -13.03 -6.03
CA VAL A 67 -7.72 -12.48 -4.89
C VAL A 67 -7.37 -11.00 -4.79
N ARG A 68 -8.40 -10.16 -4.83
CA ARG A 68 -8.29 -8.71 -4.91
C ARG A 68 -8.87 -8.12 -3.62
N VAL A 69 -8.01 -7.83 -2.65
CA VAL A 69 -8.42 -7.22 -1.37
C VAL A 69 -8.50 -5.70 -1.53
N TYR A 70 -9.58 -5.09 -1.04
CA TYR A 70 -9.82 -3.64 -1.15
C TYR A 70 -10.44 -3.06 0.14
N GLU A 71 -10.65 -1.74 0.21
CA GLU A 71 -11.22 -1.09 1.41
C GLU A 71 -10.40 -1.36 2.69
N LEU A 72 -9.08 -1.15 2.62
CA LEU A 72 -8.23 -1.26 3.80
C LEU A 72 -8.66 -0.28 4.90
N PRO A 73 -8.37 -0.57 6.18
CA PRO A 73 -8.66 0.36 7.25
C PRO A 73 -7.91 1.68 7.03
N GLU A 74 -8.47 2.80 7.48
CA GLU A 74 -7.92 4.14 7.24
C GLU A 74 -6.47 4.27 7.75
N ARG A 75 -6.13 3.60 8.85
CA ARG A 75 -4.75 3.52 9.40
C ARG A 75 -3.71 2.88 8.47
N ARG A 76 -4.15 2.20 7.40
CA ARG A 76 -3.32 1.58 6.36
C ARG A 76 -3.47 2.28 5.01
N THR A 77 -4.20 3.39 4.95
CA THR A 77 -4.46 4.15 3.73
C THR A 77 -3.79 5.51 3.78
N TYR A 78 -3.00 5.82 2.75
CA TYR A 78 -2.13 6.99 2.69
C TYR A 78 -2.34 7.78 1.39
N ARG A 79 -1.85 9.03 1.38
CA ARG A 79 -1.61 9.79 0.15
C ARG A 79 -0.23 9.45 -0.41
N VAL A 80 -0.05 9.64 -1.71
CA VAL A 80 1.26 9.51 -2.38
C VAL A 80 2.32 10.33 -1.63
N GLY A 81 3.41 9.67 -1.23
CA GLY A 81 4.54 10.26 -0.51
C GLY A 81 4.36 10.43 1.01
N LYS A 82 3.27 9.95 1.61
CA LYS A 82 3.02 10.02 3.06
C LYS A 82 3.18 8.66 3.77
N TYR A 83 4.05 7.81 3.24
CA TYR A 83 4.47 6.53 3.82
C TYR A 83 5.98 6.38 3.66
N GLY A 84 6.59 5.54 4.49
CA GLY A 84 8.04 5.37 4.56
C GLY A 84 8.43 3.93 4.86
N SER A 85 9.60 3.75 5.47
CA SER A 85 10.16 2.42 5.72
C SER A 85 9.32 1.50 6.60
N SER A 86 8.42 2.05 7.43
CA SER A 86 7.49 1.25 8.25
C SER A 86 6.42 0.53 7.44
N ALA A 87 6.12 0.98 6.21
CA ALA A 87 5.15 0.37 5.32
C ALA A 87 5.77 -0.68 4.38
N LEU A 88 7.09 -0.85 4.40
CA LEU A 88 7.78 -1.79 3.51
C LEU A 88 7.37 -3.23 3.79
N GLY A 89 6.97 -3.94 2.74
CA GLY A 89 6.46 -5.31 2.79
C GLY A 89 5.02 -5.44 3.29
N GLU A 90 4.39 -4.35 3.74
CA GLU A 90 3.00 -4.35 4.20
C GLU A 90 2.03 -4.06 3.05
N LEU A 91 0.78 -4.47 3.23
CA LEU A 91 -0.32 -4.09 2.35
C LEU A 91 -0.87 -2.72 2.75
N ILE A 92 -0.77 -1.76 1.84
CA ILE A 92 -1.24 -0.38 2.06
C ILE A 92 -2.21 0.06 0.97
N GLY A 93 -3.07 1.01 1.31
CA GLY A 93 -3.87 1.76 0.36
C GLY A 93 -3.17 3.07 0.03
N VAL A 94 -3.06 3.42 -1.24
CA VAL A 94 -2.48 4.69 -1.69
C VAL A 94 -3.48 5.38 -2.60
N THR A 95 -3.88 6.60 -2.24
CA THR A 95 -4.79 7.43 -3.03
C THR A 95 -4.02 8.49 -3.81
N GLY A 96 -4.34 8.64 -5.09
CA GLY A 96 -3.76 9.65 -5.97
C GLY A 96 -4.42 9.71 -7.35
N GLU A 97 -3.89 10.58 -8.20
CA GLU A 97 -4.26 10.75 -9.60
C GLU A 97 -3.27 10.02 -10.51
N VAL A 98 -3.77 9.26 -11.48
CA VAL A 98 -2.92 8.57 -12.45
C VAL A 98 -2.37 9.59 -13.45
N VAL A 99 -1.05 9.73 -13.54
CA VAL A 99 -0.39 10.73 -14.41
C VAL A 99 0.28 10.14 -15.63
N ASP A 100 0.76 8.90 -15.53
CA ASP A 100 1.31 8.14 -16.66
C ASP A 100 0.77 6.72 -16.68
N VAL A 101 0.51 6.22 -17.89
CA VAL A 101 0.01 4.86 -18.14
C VAL A 101 0.84 4.22 -19.23
N GLY A 102 1.67 3.25 -18.84
CA GLY A 102 2.49 2.48 -19.75
C GLY A 102 1.69 1.53 -20.62
N MET A 103 2.33 1.01 -21.68
CA MET A 103 1.75 -0.06 -22.51
C MET A 103 1.73 -1.39 -21.75
N VAL A 104 0.68 -2.18 -21.95
CA VAL A 104 0.62 -3.56 -21.48
C VAL A 104 1.67 -4.40 -22.20
N LYS A 105 2.40 -5.21 -21.42
CA LYS A 105 3.44 -6.11 -21.92
C LYS A 105 3.31 -7.47 -21.22
N PRO A 106 3.65 -8.58 -21.90
CA PRO A 106 3.75 -9.87 -21.22
C PRO A 106 4.94 -9.88 -20.27
N CYS A 107 4.73 -10.35 -19.04
CA CYS A 107 5.76 -10.52 -18.02
C CYS A 107 5.68 -11.90 -17.39
N ALA A 108 6.84 -12.51 -17.09
CA ALA A 108 6.89 -13.80 -16.42
C ALA A 108 6.72 -13.62 -14.90
N ARG A 109 5.48 -13.53 -14.39
CA ARG A 109 5.20 -13.34 -12.95
C ARG A 109 5.89 -14.38 -12.07
N GLU A 110 5.98 -15.61 -12.55
CA GLU A 110 6.81 -16.65 -11.95
C GLU A 110 7.75 -17.22 -13.02
N ALA A 111 9.04 -16.87 -12.92
CA ALA A 111 10.06 -17.31 -13.87
C ALA A 111 10.64 -18.67 -13.48
N ALA A 112 10.69 -19.61 -14.42
CA ALA A 112 11.32 -20.91 -14.24
C ALA A 112 12.77 -20.91 -14.76
N PHE A 113 13.68 -21.42 -13.94
CA PHE A 113 15.11 -21.48 -14.22
C PHE A 113 15.63 -22.91 -14.09
N GLU A 114 16.34 -23.42 -15.10
CA GLU A 114 16.97 -24.74 -15.05
C GLU A 114 18.45 -24.61 -14.68
N CYS A 115 18.84 -25.25 -13.58
CA CYS A 115 20.23 -25.36 -13.16
C CYS A 115 21.04 -26.12 -14.21
N GLN A 116 22.06 -25.47 -14.78
CA GLN A 116 22.89 -26.08 -15.83
C GLN A 116 23.81 -27.20 -15.32
N LEU A 117 23.91 -27.42 -14.01
CA LEU A 117 24.70 -28.51 -13.42
C LEU A 117 23.88 -29.80 -13.20
N CYS A 118 22.67 -29.68 -12.64
CA CYS A 118 21.87 -30.84 -12.24
C CYS A 118 20.51 -30.94 -12.93
N GLY A 119 20.12 -29.94 -13.74
CA GLY A 119 18.83 -29.90 -14.43
C GLY A 119 17.63 -29.60 -13.53
N THR A 120 17.83 -29.29 -12.25
CA THR A 120 16.72 -28.93 -11.34
C THR A 120 16.11 -27.60 -11.75
N LEU A 121 14.78 -27.56 -11.79
CA LEU A 121 14.01 -26.35 -12.04
C LEU A 121 13.73 -25.61 -10.74
N THR A 122 14.13 -24.35 -10.70
CA THR A 122 13.84 -23.40 -9.62
C THR A 122 12.88 -22.35 -10.16
N ARG A 123 11.82 -22.03 -9.41
CA ARG A 123 10.91 -20.93 -9.75
C ARG A 123 11.20 -19.74 -8.86
N VAL A 124 11.21 -18.55 -9.45
CA VAL A 124 11.47 -17.29 -8.77
C VAL A 124 10.35 -16.32 -9.11
N PRO A 125 9.59 -15.83 -8.12
CA PRO A 125 8.66 -14.72 -8.32
C PRO A 125 9.39 -13.53 -8.90
N GLN A 126 8.83 -12.94 -9.95
CA GLN A 126 9.36 -11.73 -10.55
C GLN A 126 8.52 -10.54 -10.11
N SER A 127 9.19 -9.40 -9.91
CA SER A 127 8.59 -8.08 -9.88
C SER A 127 8.68 -7.44 -11.28
N GLY A 128 7.95 -6.36 -11.52
CA GLY A 128 8.19 -5.56 -12.72
C GLY A 128 9.65 -5.06 -12.75
N GLY A 129 10.34 -5.17 -13.88
CA GLY A 129 11.73 -4.75 -14.02
C GLY A 129 12.63 -5.81 -14.68
N ASP A 130 13.87 -5.88 -14.20
CA ASP A 130 14.87 -6.83 -14.68
C ASP A 130 14.60 -8.27 -14.20
N LEU A 131 15.10 -9.24 -14.97
CA LEU A 131 14.89 -10.66 -14.69
C LEU A 131 15.67 -11.09 -13.45
N LEU A 132 14.97 -11.47 -12.39
CA LEU A 132 15.53 -11.98 -11.15
C LEU A 132 15.87 -13.45 -11.25
N GLU A 133 17.17 -13.74 -11.22
CA GLU A 133 17.69 -15.11 -11.18
C GLU A 133 17.81 -15.65 -9.75
N PRO A 134 17.67 -16.98 -9.56
CA PRO A 134 17.90 -17.58 -8.25
C PRO A 134 19.39 -17.51 -7.86
N GLY A 135 19.68 -17.08 -6.63
CA GLY A 135 21.07 -17.05 -6.13
C GLY A 135 21.70 -18.44 -5.93
N GLN A 136 20.88 -19.47 -5.69
CA GLN A 136 21.33 -20.84 -5.45
C GLN A 136 20.32 -21.87 -5.99
N CYS A 137 20.82 -23.02 -6.42
CA CYS A 137 19.97 -24.11 -6.90
C CYS A 137 19.31 -24.86 -5.75
N GLN A 138 17.98 -25.04 -5.81
CA GLN A 138 17.21 -25.78 -4.79
C GLN A 138 17.47 -27.30 -4.78
N GLY A 139 18.10 -27.84 -5.84
CA GLY A 139 18.37 -29.28 -5.95
C GLY A 139 19.77 -29.70 -5.51
N CYS A 140 20.80 -28.99 -5.99
CA CYS A 140 22.20 -29.31 -5.68
C CYS A 140 22.87 -28.33 -4.72
N GLU A 141 22.17 -27.27 -4.30
CA GLU A 141 22.68 -26.24 -3.39
C GLU A 141 23.99 -25.60 -3.85
N GLN A 142 24.31 -25.68 -5.15
CA GLN A 142 25.45 -24.99 -5.74
C GLN A 142 24.99 -23.69 -6.37
N SER A 143 25.86 -22.67 -6.28
CA SER A 143 25.76 -21.51 -7.16
C SER A 143 26.21 -21.96 -8.56
N SER A 144 25.33 -21.82 -9.54
CA SER A 144 25.54 -22.30 -10.90
C SER A 144 24.92 -21.34 -11.90
N ALA A 145 25.34 -21.39 -13.16
CA ALA A 145 24.61 -20.72 -14.21
C ALA A 145 23.19 -21.31 -14.32
N PHE A 146 22.20 -20.42 -14.40
CA PHE A 146 20.81 -20.78 -14.65
C PHE A 146 20.46 -20.46 -16.10
N ARG A 147 19.58 -21.27 -16.68
CA ARG A 147 18.94 -20.96 -17.96
C ARG A 147 17.51 -20.57 -17.68
N PHE A 148 17.03 -19.46 -18.21
CA PHE A 148 15.62 -19.10 -18.16
C PHE A 148 14.80 -19.99 -19.12
N HIS A 149 13.70 -20.55 -18.63
CA HIS A 149 12.78 -21.41 -19.37
C HIS A 149 11.39 -20.78 -19.50
N LEU A 150 11.23 -19.89 -20.48
CA LEU A 150 9.97 -19.20 -20.74
C LEU A 150 8.76 -20.15 -20.84
N GLY A 151 8.91 -21.31 -21.50
CA GLY A 151 7.83 -22.28 -21.66
C GLY A 151 7.39 -22.99 -20.37
N GLN A 152 8.13 -22.83 -19.27
CA GLN A 152 7.77 -23.35 -17.95
C GLN A 152 7.46 -22.25 -16.93
N SER A 153 7.54 -20.98 -17.35
CA SER A 153 7.20 -19.80 -16.56
C SER A 153 5.72 -19.50 -16.68
N GLU A 154 5.16 -18.85 -15.65
CA GLU A 154 3.84 -18.25 -15.70
C GLU A 154 3.97 -16.85 -16.30
N VAL A 155 3.35 -16.64 -17.47
CA VAL A 155 3.38 -15.36 -18.19
C VAL A 155 2.00 -14.73 -18.11
N VAL A 156 1.93 -13.49 -17.63
CA VAL A 156 0.71 -12.71 -17.47
C VAL A 156 0.90 -11.31 -18.03
N ASP A 157 -0.20 -10.59 -18.23
CA ASP A 157 -0.17 -9.19 -18.61
C ASP A 157 0.34 -8.32 -17.45
N PHE A 158 1.19 -7.36 -17.78
CA PHE A 158 1.81 -6.43 -16.87
C PHE A 158 1.73 -5.01 -17.44
N GLN A 159 1.45 -4.04 -16.57
CA GLN A 159 1.41 -2.64 -16.92
C GLN A 159 1.99 -1.78 -15.80
N ARG A 160 2.88 -0.85 -16.16
CA ARG A 160 3.39 0.17 -15.24
C ARG A 160 2.54 1.42 -15.35
N ILE A 161 2.17 2.00 -14.22
CA ILE A 161 1.56 3.33 -14.14
C ILE A 161 2.31 4.20 -13.13
N GLU A 162 2.05 5.50 -13.17
CA GLU A 162 2.53 6.44 -12.17
C GLU A 162 1.36 7.14 -11.50
N LEU A 163 1.37 7.14 -10.18
CA LEU A 163 0.36 7.76 -9.33
C LEU A 163 0.95 9.02 -8.69
N GLN A 164 0.32 10.16 -8.89
CA GLN A 164 0.71 11.44 -8.30
C GLN A 164 -0.27 11.85 -7.21
N ARG A 165 0.18 12.70 -6.29
CA ARG A 165 -0.68 13.30 -5.28
C ARG A 165 -1.73 14.23 -5.93
N THR A 166 -3.01 14.04 -5.59
CA THR A 166 -4.14 14.74 -6.24
C THR A 166 -4.18 16.26 -5.97
N ASP A 167 -3.56 16.75 -4.89
CA ASP A 167 -3.63 18.15 -4.45
C ASP A 167 -2.29 18.91 -4.58
N SER A 168 -1.49 18.61 -5.60
CA SER A 168 -0.15 19.16 -5.68
C SER A 168 -0.11 20.61 -6.18
N SER A 169 -0.07 21.57 -5.25
CA SER A 169 0.43 22.93 -5.54
C SER A 169 1.96 23.01 -5.51
N MET A 170 2.63 21.86 -5.37
CA MET A 170 4.08 21.73 -5.33
C MET A 170 4.66 21.77 -6.75
N ASP A 171 5.82 22.40 -6.91
CA ASP A 171 6.52 22.43 -8.19
C ASP A 171 6.97 21.04 -8.65
N ASP A 172 7.25 20.14 -7.70
CA ASP A 172 7.66 18.74 -7.95
C ASP A 172 6.88 17.80 -7.00
N PRO A 173 5.68 17.36 -7.40
CA PRO A 173 4.85 16.51 -6.56
C PRO A 173 5.43 15.10 -6.44
N PRO A 174 5.29 14.43 -5.29
CA PRO A 174 5.70 13.05 -5.18
C PRO A 174 4.91 12.16 -6.15
N VAL A 175 5.60 11.22 -6.77
CA VAL A 175 5.06 10.23 -7.71
C VAL A 175 5.43 8.84 -7.21
N GLU A 176 4.45 7.95 -7.15
CA GLU A 176 4.62 6.53 -6.85
C GLU A 176 4.55 5.71 -8.13
N VAL A 177 5.48 4.77 -8.29
CA VAL A 177 5.46 3.81 -9.38
C VAL A 177 4.58 2.63 -8.96
N VAL A 178 3.61 2.28 -9.79
CA VAL A 178 2.68 1.19 -9.49
C VAL A 178 2.71 0.14 -10.60
N PHE A 179 2.75 -1.13 -10.20
CA PHE A 179 2.71 -2.27 -11.12
C PHE A 179 1.35 -2.95 -11.07
N LEU A 180 0.71 -3.04 -12.24
CA LEU A 180 -0.57 -3.70 -12.44
C LEU A 180 -0.36 -5.05 -13.11
N TRP A 181 -1.16 -6.03 -12.70
CA TRP A 181 -1.09 -7.40 -13.21
C TRP A 181 -2.45 -7.91 -13.65
N GLU A 182 -2.46 -8.77 -14.67
CA GLU A 182 -3.63 -9.54 -15.11
C GLU A 182 -4.84 -8.62 -15.38
N ASP A 183 -5.97 -8.85 -14.69
CA ASP A 183 -7.23 -8.12 -14.85
C ASP A 183 -7.18 -6.66 -14.38
N LEU A 184 -6.11 -6.23 -13.72
CA LEU A 184 -5.91 -4.82 -13.36
C LEU A 184 -5.36 -3.99 -14.53
N CYS A 185 -4.76 -4.62 -15.55
CA CYS A 185 -4.25 -3.92 -16.73
C CYS A 185 -5.38 -3.27 -17.53
N GLU A 186 -5.11 -2.11 -18.13
CA GLU A 186 -6.06 -1.30 -18.91
C GLU A 186 -7.31 -0.85 -18.13
N THR A 187 -7.34 -1.02 -16.80
CA THR A 187 -8.48 -0.60 -15.99
C THR A 187 -8.49 0.89 -15.72
N VAL A 188 -7.35 1.59 -15.78
CA VAL A 188 -7.21 3.02 -15.45
C VAL A 188 -6.75 3.85 -16.64
N SER A 189 -7.05 5.14 -16.61
CA SER A 189 -6.61 6.14 -17.59
C SER A 189 -5.94 7.32 -16.88
N ALA A 190 -5.09 8.06 -17.60
CA ALA A 190 -4.51 9.29 -17.06
C ALA A 190 -5.63 10.29 -16.67
N GLY A 191 -5.49 10.90 -15.50
CA GLY A 191 -6.49 11.76 -14.87
C GLY A 191 -7.49 11.03 -13.96
N ASP A 192 -7.47 9.69 -13.91
CA ASP A 192 -8.33 8.95 -12.97
C ASP A 192 -7.80 9.14 -11.53
N VAL A 193 -8.69 9.55 -10.61
CA VAL A 193 -8.41 9.54 -9.16
C VAL A 193 -8.81 8.19 -8.58
N VAL A 194 -7.82 7.47 -8.07
CA VAL A 194 -7.95 6.08 -7.65
C VAL A 194 -7.34 5.86 -6.27
N THR A 195 -7.88 4.88 -5.56
CA THR A 195 -7.22 4.27 -4.40
C THR A 195 -6.71 2.90 -4.82
N ILE A 196 -5.39 2.73 -4.78
CA ILE A 196 -4.72 1.47 -5.10
C ILE A 196 -4.36 0.78 -3.81
N VAL A 197 -4.80 -0.47 -3.65
CA VAL A 197 -4.31 -1.34 -2.59
C VAL A 197 -3.20 -2.19 -3.16
N GLY A 198 -2.04 -2.20 -2.51
CA GLY A 198 -0.88 -2.95 -2.98
C GLY A 198 0.18 -3.13 -1.92
N THR A 199 1.14 -4.00 -2.22
CA THR A 199 2.31 -4.22 -1.35
C THR A 199 3.36 -3.17 -1.68
N TYR A 200 3.80 -2.39 -0.69
CA TYR A 200 4.84 -1.40 -0.88
C TYR A 200 6.21 -2.04 -0.71
N ASP A 201 7.03 -2.05 -1.76
CA ASP A 201 8.30 -2.78 -1.78
C ASP A 201 9.40 -2.00 -2.51
N ILE A 202 10.62 -2.50 -2.40
CA ILE A 202 11.83 -1.93 -2.99
C ILE A 202 12.08 -2.60 -4.34
N LEU A 203 12.41 -1.81 -5.37
CA LEU A 203 12.83 -2.39 -6.64
C LEU A 203 14.09 -3.25 -6.44
N PRO A 204 14.14 -4.45 -7.02
CA PRO A 204 15.29 -5.33 -6.83
C PRO A 204 16.54 -4.80 -7.57
N ASP A 205 17.71 -5.33 -7.20
CA ASP A 205 18.99 -5.11 -7.90
C ASP A 205 19.40 -3.63 -8.06
N GLN A 206 19.48 -2.91 -6.94
CA GLN A 206 19.92 -1.52 -6.88
C GLN A 206 21.31 -1.38 -6.25
N ASP A 207 22.10 -0.42 -6.73
CA ASP A 207 23.48 -0.15 -6.27
C ASP A 207 23.58 1.11 -5.39
N GLU A 208 22.46 1.80 -5.15
CA GLU A 208 22.35 3.03 -4.38
C GLU A 208 21.93 2.81 -2.92
N ALA A 209 22.34 3.72 -2.03
CA ALA A 209 21.92 3.71 -0.61
C ALA A 209 20.50 4.27 -0.40
N VAL A 210 20.03 5.10 -1.32
CA VAL A 210 18.64 5.57 -1.38
C VAL A 210 17.95 4.65 -2.38
N LEU A 211 16.98 3.88 -1.89
CA LEU A 211 16.33 2.82 -2.64
C LEU A 211 15.11 3.37 -3.36
N GLU A 212 14.96 3.03 -4.64
CA GLU A 212 13.73 3.21 -5.39
C GLU A 212 12.69 2.17 -4.94
N THR A 213 11.44 2.62 -4.82
CA THR A 213 10.32 1.82 -4.34
C THR A 213 9.21 1.75 -5.38
N TYR A 214 8.32 0.79 -5.21
CA TYR A 214 7.14 0.64 -6.03
C TYR A 214 5.99 0.05 -5.21
N LEU A 215 4.78 0.18 -5.73
CA LEU A 215 3.59 -0.47 -5.21
C LEU A 215 3.17 -1.62 -6.14
N ASP A 216 3.19 -2.86 -5.64
CA ASP A 216 2.67 -4.03 -6.33
C ASP A 216 1.15 -4.13 -6.14
N ALA A 217 0.37 -3.77 -7.18
CA ALA A 217 -1.07 -3.58 -7.03
C ALA A 217 -1.82 -4.90 -6.81
N VAL A 218 -2.57 -4.96 -5.71
CA VAL A 218 -3.51 -6.03 -5.38
C VAL A 218 -4.92 -5.67 -5.84
N SER A 219 -5.36 -4.41 -5.70
CA SER A 219 -6.64 -3.95 -6.25
C SER A 219 -6.65 -2.45 -6.56
N ILE A 220 -7.57 -2.06 -7.44
CA ILE A 220 -7.81 -0.65 -7.80
C ILE A 220 -9.28 -0.33 -7.54
N ASN A 221 -9.53 0.71 -6.77
CA ASN A 221 -10.86 1.29 -6.59
C ASN A 221 -10.91 2.65 -7.27
N LYS A 222 -11.73 2.76 -8.32
CA LYS A 222 -12.05 4.04 -8.92
C LYS A 222 -13.05 4.77 -8.05
N SER A 223 -12.77 6.03 -7.75
CA SER A 223 -13.73 6.88 -7.06
C SER A 223 -14.81 7.32 -8.07
N GLU A 224 -16.06 6.84 -7.94
CA GLU A 224 -17.19 7.25 -8.83
C GLU A 224 -17.62 8.71 -8.60
N GLN A 225 -17.22 9.25 -7.46
CA GLN A 225 -17.15 10.66 -7.14
C GLN A 225 -15.67 10.89 -6.86
N PRO A 226 -15.00 11.95 -7.38
CA PRO A 226 -13.65 12.27 -6.91
C PRO A 226 -13.71 12.21 -5.40
N ALA A 227 -12.96 11.26 -4.82
CA ALA A 227 -13.07 11.01 -3.40
C ALA A 227 -12.90 12.36 -2.71
N THR A 228 -13.81 12.73 -1.83
CA THR A 228 -13.73 13.96 -1.03
C THR A 228 -12.56 13.93 -0.03
N VAL A 229 -11.52 13.13 -0.31
CA VAL A 229 -10.18 13.18 0.28
C VAL A 229 -9.43 14.44 -0.19
N ASP A 230 -9.91 15.09 -1.26
CA ASP A 230 -9.37 16.33 -1.81
C ASP A 230 -10.08 17.58 -1.27
N GLU A 231 -9.43 18.32 -0.37
CA GLU A 231 -9.56 19.78 -0.21
C GLU A 231 -8.63 20.37 0.88
N VAL A 232 -8.05 19.51 1.71
CA VAL A 232 -7.23 19.95 2.83
C VAL A 232 -5.75 19.95 2.46
N ALA A 233 -5.28 21.10 1.96
CA ALA A 233 -3.87 21.36 1.78
C ALA A 233 -3.05 21.02 3.04
N ASP A 234 -1.86 20.42 2.87
CA ASP A 234 -0.96 20.00 3.96
C ASP A 234 -0.78 21.07 5.06
N TRP A 235 -0.68 22.35 4.68
CA TRP A 235 -0.53 23.43 5.65
C TRP A 235 -1.75 23.65 6.55
N LYS A 236 -2.97 23.33 6.06
CA LYS A 236 -4.20 23.36 6.86
C LYS A 236 -4.19 22.23 7.88
N VAL A 237 -3.81 21.01 7.49
CA VAL A 237 -3.66 19.87 8.42
C VAL A 237 -2.66 20.24 9.52
N ARG A 238 -1.50 20.78 9.13
CA ARG A 238 -0.46 21.23 10.05
C ARG A 238 -0.96 22.31 11.01
N LYS A 239 -1.69 23.30 10.50
CA LYS A 239 -2.32 24.35 11.31
C LYS A 239 -3.33 23.78 12.31
N TRP A 240 -4.26 22.95 11.86
CA TRP A 240 -5.29 22.37 12.73
C TRP A 240 -4.69 21.47 13.81
N THR A 241 -3.67 20.70 13.45
CA THR A 241 -2.90 19.89 14.40
C THR A 241 -2.24 20.77 15.46
N PHE A 242 -1.55 21.84 15.06
CA PHE A 242 -0.96 22.80 16.00
C PHE A 242 -2.01 23.46 16.89
N ASP A 243 -3.12 23.93 16.30
CA ASP A 243 -4.22 24.59 17.01
C ASP A 243 -4.88 23.62 18.03
N ALA A 244 -4.97 22.32 17.71
CA ALA A 244 -5.47 21.30 18.62
C ALA A 244 -4.50 21.05 19.78
N VAL A 245 -3.18 20.94 19.51
CA VAL A 245 -2.16 20.81 20.58
C VAL A 245 -2.21 22.01 21.52
N ASP A 246 -2.21 23.24 20.99
CA ASP A 246 -2.25 24.48 21.79
C ASP A 246 -3.51 24.54 22.66
N ARG A 247 -4.68 24.27 22.07
CA ARG A 247 -5.96 24.28 22.77
C ARG A 247 -6.06 23.22 23.87
N LEU A 248 -5.65 21.99 23.58
CA LEU A 248 -5.76 20.87 24.53
C LEU A 248 -4.72 20.98 25.65
N SER A 249 -3.49 21.36 25.34
CA SER A 249 -2.44 21.54 26.34
C SER A 249 -2.73 22.69 27.31
N THR A 250 -3.41 23.74 26.85
CA THR A 250 -3.81 24.89 27.70
C THR A 250 -5.12 24.68 28.46
N ALA A 251 -5.97 23.75 28.04
CA ALA A 251 -7.19 23.38 28.76
C ALA A 251 -6.92 22.52 30.01
N GLY A 252 -5.83 21.77 30.01
CA GLY A 252 -5.38 20.94 31.14
C GLY A 252 -4.55 21.70 32.19
N SER A 253 -4.23 21.02 33.29
CA SER A 253 -3.33 21.56 34.34
C SER A 253 -1.85 21.29 34.10
N SER A 254 -1.52 20.45 33.11
CA SER A 254 -0.16 19.91 32.89
C SER A 254 0.59 20.54 31.72
N TYR A 255 0.02 21.54 31.04
CA TYR A 255 0.63 22.21 29.88
C TYR A 255 1.04 21.25 28.75
N ASP A 256 0.43 20.07 28.70
CA ASP A 256 0.66 19.00 27.73
C ASP A 256 -0.66 18.26 27.45
N THR A 257 -0.71 17.52 26.35
CA THR A 257 -1.87 16.69 25.96
C THR A 257 -1.42 15.35 25.42
N ALA A 258 -2.28 14.33 25.39
CA ALA A 258 -1.94 13.06 24.77
C ALA A 258 -1.97 13.18 23.23
N THR A 259 -0.97 12.63 22.54
CA THR A 259 -0.91 12.59 21.07
C THR A 259 -2.18 11.99 20.47
N ARG A 260 -2.70 10.92 21.08
CA ARG A 260 -3.94 10.28 20.63
C ARG A 260 -5.17 11.19 20.74
N GLU A 261 -5.25 12.03 21.77
CA GLU A 261 -6.36 12.97 21.94
C GLU A 261 -6.33 14.08 20.88
N VAL A 262 -5.13 14.51 20.45
CA VAL A 262 -4.95 15.44 19.33
C VAL A 262 -5.42 14.80 18.03
N ILE A 263 -4.99 13.56 17.76
CA ILE A 263 -5.37 12.81 16.56
C ILE A 263 -6.89 12.65 16.47
N ASP A 264 -7.52 12.15 17.55
CA ASP A 264 -8.97 11.97 17.60
C ASP A 264 -9.69 13.31 17.37
N THR A 265 -9.23 14.40 18.01
CA THR A 265 -9.85 15.73 17.87
C THR A 265 -9.76 16.28 16.44
N VAL A 266 -8.58 16.21 15.82
CA VAL A 266 -8.39 16.75 14.46
C VAL A 266 -9.12 15.90 13.44
N SER A 267 -9.14 14.58 13.63
CA SER A 267 -9.90 13.66 12.79
C SER A 267 -11.39 13.96 12.87
N ASP A 268 -11.94 14.10 14.08
CA ASP A 268 -13.36 14.41 14.31
C ASP A 268 -13.77 15.81 13.80
N GLU A 269 -12.94 16.84 14.04
CA GLU A 269 -13.28 18.23 13.67
C GLU A 269 -13.12 18.49 12.16
N HIS A 270 -12.19 17.80 11.50
CA HIS A 270 -11.75 18.16 10.15
C HIS A 270 -11.81 17.02 9.13
N GLY A 271 -12.16 15.80 9.54
CA GLY A 271 -12.24 14.64 8.64
C GLY A 271 -10.88 14.24 8.06
N VAL A 272 -9.80 14.47 8.80
CA VAL A 272 -8.43 14.19 8.37
C VAL A 272 -8.01 12.80 8.87
N ALA A 273 -7.31 12.03 8.03
CA ALA A 273 -6.84 10.69 8.38
C ALA A 273 -5.80 10.73 9.50
N GLU A 274 -5.83 9.76 10.43
CA GLU A 274 -4.90 9.70 11.57
C GLU A 274 -3.43 9.79 11.13
N GLY A 275 -3.06 9.10 10.03
CA GLY A 275 -1.70 9.12 9.50
C GLY A 275 -1.23 10.50 9.01
N GLU A 276 -2.13 11.35 8.53
CA GLU A 276 -1.81 12.71 8.10
C GLU A 276 -1.62 13.66 9.28
N ILE A 277 -2.39 13.44 10.34
CA ILE A 277 -2.26 14.17 11.60
C ILE A 277 -0.94 13.75 12.27
N GLN A 278 -0.59 12.47 12.24
CA GLN A 278 0.70 11.98 12.74
C GLN A 278 1.87 12.59 11.95
N ALA A 279 1.81 12.58 10.61
CA ALA A 279 2.83 13.21 9.79
C ALA A 279 2.94 14.72 10.05
N ALA A 280 1.82 15.39 10.35
CA ALA A 280 1.82 16.79 10.75
C ALA A 280 2.46 17.01 12.13
N LEU A 281 2.23 16.13 13.10
CA LEU A 281 2.91 16.16 14.41
C LEU A 281 4.42 16.00 14.24
N ASP A 282 4.85 15.04 13.44
CA ASP A 282 6.27 14.78 13.17
C ASP A 282 6.95 16.00 12.51
N ASP A 283 6.27 16.65 11.55
CA ASP A 283 6.77 17.87 10.89
C ASP A 283 6.81 19.08 11.85
N LEU A 284 5.80 19.24 12.71
CA LEU A 284 5.77 20.28 13.74
C LEU A 284 6.89 20.10 14.77
N GLU A 285 7.19 18.85 15.18
CA GLU A 285 8.31 18.53 16.07
C GLU A 285 9.65 18.80 15.39
N GLY A 286 9.82 18.38 14.14
CA GLY A 286 10.99 18.69 13.33
C GLY A 286 11.21 20.21 13.16
N GLY A 287 10.13 20.98 13.08
CA GLY A 287 10.12 22.44 13.06
C GLY A 287 10.33 23.11 14.43
N SER A 288 10.51 22.34 15.52
CA SER A 288 10.60 22.82 16.91
C SER A 288 9.40 23.66 17.36
N LEU A 289 8.22 23.41 16.77
CA LEU A 289 6.98 24.09 17.13
C LEU A 289 6.28 23.41 18.31
N ILE A 290 6.45 22.10 18.39
CA ILE A 290 6.00 21.24 19.47
C ILE A 290 7.14 20.31 19.92
N SER A 291 6.97 19.64 21.05
CA SER A 291 7.85 18.54 21.49
C SER A 291 7.04 17.40 22.06
N GLU A 292 7.35 16.18 21.64
CA GLU A 292 6.73 14.96 22.15
C GLU A 292 7.60 14.31 23.24
N HIS A 293 6.95 13.93 24.33
CA HIS A 293 7.53 13.17 25.44
C HIS A 293 7.48 11.68 25.14
N ARG A 294 8.38 10.92 25.77
CA ARG A 294 8.48 9.45 25.59
C ARG A 294 7.22 8.66 25.99
N ASP A 295 6.30 9.28 26.73
CA ASP A 295 5.02 8.71 27.14
C ASP A 295 3.87 9.05 26.18
N GLY A 296 4.16 9.62 25.00
CA GLY A 296 3.17 9.94 23.97
C GLY A 296 2.35 11.20 24.30
N ARG A 297 2.94 12.13 25.04
CA ARG A 297 2.35 13.43 25.37
C ARG A 297 3.08 14.54 24.63
N VAL A 298 2.35 15.53 24.15
CA VAL A 298 2.86 16.61 23.31
C VAL A 298 2.51 17.99 23.89
N HIS A 299 3.41 18.95 23.74
CA HIS A 299 3.20 20.34 24.18
C HIS A 299 3.79 21.35 23.18
N ILE A 300 3.31 22.60 23.25
CA ILE A 300 3.82 23.72 22.43
C ILE A 300 5.16 24.20 22.99
N THR A 301 6.15 24.37 22.11
CA THR A 301 7.47 24.91 22.47
C THR A 301 7.69 26.34 22.00
N THR A 302 6.81 26.88 21.14
CA THR A 302 6.91 28.27 20.68
C THR A 302 6.24 29.25 21.62
N SER A 303 6.72 30.50 21.60
CA SER A 303 6.10 31.62 22.33
C SER A 303 5.15 32.46 21.47
N SER A 304 5.04 32.14 20.17
CA SER A 304 4.22 32.86 19.20
C SER A 304 3.56 31.89 18.24
N THR A 305 2.32 32.18 17.85
CA THR A 305 1.58 31.41 16.84
C THR A 305 2.31 31.47 15.50
N PRO A 306 2.75 30.33 14.96
CA PRO A 306 3.41 30.26 13.66
C PRO A 306 2.43 30.51 12.51
N THR A 307 2.96 31.02 11.39
CA THR A 307 2.21 31.15 10.13
C THR A 307 2.32 29.84 9.36
N PHE A 308 1.17 29.32 8.92
CA PHE A 308 1.10 28.09 8.13
C PHE A 308 0.73 28.35 6.66
N GLU A 309 0.09 29.47 6.36
CA GLU A 309 -0.30 29.82 5.00
C GLU A 309 0.94 29.98 4.10
N PRO A 310 0.92 29.45 2.86
CA PRO A 310 2.01 29.65 1.92
C PRO A 310 2.12 31.13 1.52
N ASP A 311 3.34 31.62 1.35
CA ASP A 311 3.59 32.93 0.76
C ASP A 311 3.04 32.94 -0.69
N CYS A 312 2.09 33.83 -0.97
CA CYS A 312 1.42 33.96 -2.28
C CYS A 312 2.36 34.41 -3.40
#